data_AF-A0A397KY07-F1
#
_entry.id   AF-A0A397KY07-F1
#
_cell.length_a   1.000
_cell.length_b   1.000
_cell.length_c   1.000
_cell.angle_alpha   90.00
_cell.angle_beta   90.00
_cell.angle_gamma   90.00
#
_symmetry.space_group_name_H-M   'P 1'
#
loop_
_entity.id
_entity.type
_entity.pdbx_description
1 polymer ?
#
loop_
_entity_poly.entity_id
_entity_poly.type
_entity_poly.pdbx_seq_one_letter_code
_entity_poly.pdbx_strand_id
1 'polypeptide(L)'
;MDNIQTVYTSMIWNNSQWVGLAINLDMGYVEILDPMPDLYGDRRVEGFIKSLVNTLSYPVKKIAMCELTQFIGLKPFVWRRIPHLYNNSRLDDCGLVSMKFLEMHTHGDPVSITLTYRTVTDLCK
;
A
#
# COMPACT_ATOMS: atom_id res chain seq x y z
N MET A 1 -8.48 1.12 24.23
CA MET A 1 -8.30 1.74 22.91
C MET A 1 -7.51 0.73 22.11
N ASP A 2 -8.08 0.21 21.03
CA ASP A 2 -7.36 -0.69 20.16
C ASP A 2 -6.29 0.11 19.42
N ASN A 3 -5.02 -0.30 19.52
CA ASN A 3 -3.93 0.34 18.80
C ASN A 3 -4.11 0.06 17.31
N ILE A 4 -4.41 1.10 16.52
CA ILE A 4 -4.42 1.00 15.06
C ILE A 4 -2.97 0.78 14.60
N GLN A 5 -2.62 -0.48 14.31
CA GLN A 5 -1.28 -0.82 13.84
C GLN A 5 -1.07 -0.48 12.36
N THR A 6 -2.12 -0.60 11.53
CA THR A 6 -2.01 -0.44 10.09
C THR A 6 -3.11 0.47 9.54
N VAL A 7 -2.70 1.49 8.79
CA VAL A 7 -3.61 2.35 8.03
C VAL A 7 -3.60 1.91 6.58
N TYR A 8 -4.78 1.61 6.06
CA TYR A 8 -4.97 1.26 4.66
C TYR A 8 -5.46 2.49 3.88
N THR A 9 -4.81 2.78 2.76
CA THR A 9 -5.22 3.88 1.89
C THR A 9 -4.76 3.59 0.45
N SER A 10 -5.29 4.34 -0.50
CA SER A 10 -4.89 4.29 -1.89
C SER A 10 -4.04 5.51 -2.26
N MET A 11 -3.14 5.35 -3.22
CA MET A 11 -2.38 6.45 -3.81
C MET A 11 -2.52 6.42 -5.33
N ILE A 12 -2.58 7.60 -5.95
CA ILE A 12 -2.54 7.75 -7.41
C ILE A 12 -1.13 8.14 -7.83
N TRP A 13 -0.55 7.38 -8.74
CA TRP A 13 0.73 7.67 -9.39
C TRP A 13 0.49 8.20 -10.80
N ASN A 14 1.27 9.21 -11.18
CA ASN A 14 1.23 9.82 -12.51
C ASN A 14 -0.20 10.13 -13.00
N ASN A 15 -1.06 10.61 -12.08
CA ASN A 15 -2.44 11.02 -12.31
C ASN A 15 -3.41 9.95 -12.85
N SER A 16 -3.05 8.66 -12.83
CA SER A 16 -3.87 7.62 -13.45
C SER A 16 -3.74 6.25 -12.81
N GLN A 17 -2.56 5.89 -12.33
CA GLN A 17 -2.31 4.56 -11.79
C GLN A 17 -2.66 4.51 -10.30
N TRP A 18 -3.69 3.75 -9.93
CA TRP A 18 -4.00 3.50 -8.54
C TRP A 18 -3.12 2.38 -7.97
N VAL A 19 -2.69 2.55 -6.72
CA VAL A 19 -2.02 1.52 -5.91
C VAL A 19 -2.60 1.51 -4.50
N GLY A 20 -2.59 0.34 -3.85
CA GLY A 20 -2.91 0.21 -2.43
C GLY A 20 -1.66 0.42 -1.56
N LEU A 21 -1.83 1.07 -0.41
CA LEU A 21 -0.82 1.25 0.62
C LEU A 21 -1.31 0.66 1.94
N ALA A 22 -0.50 -0.21 2.54
CA ALA A 22 -0.65 -0.64 3.93
C ALA A 22 0.47 -0.01 4.76
N ILE A 23 0.12 0.97 5.60
CA ILE A 23 1.07 1.77 6.38
C ILE A 23 1.10 1.24 7.81
N ASN A 24 2.17 0.55 8.18
CA ASN A 24 2.38 0.07 9.54
C ASN A 24 2.99 1.19 10.40
N LEU A 25 2.18 1.75 11.29
CA LEU A 25 2.55 2.89 12.14
C LEU A 25 3.52 2.51 13.25
N ASP A 26 3.41 1.27 13.76
CA ASP A 26 4.25 0.76 14.85
C ASP A 26 5.68 0.50 14.38
N MET A 27 5.81 -0.18 13.24
CA MET A 27 7.11 -0.58 12.68
C MET A 27 7.71 0.47 11.74
N GLY A 28 6.95 1.49 11.34
CA GLY A 28 7.46 2.57 10.50
C GLY A 28 7.73 2.16 9.05
N TYR A 29 6.88 1.31 8.46
CA TYR A 29 7.01 0.91 7.06
C TYR A 29 5.71 1.00 6.26
N VAL A 30 5.85 1.09 4.95
CA VAL A 30 4.76 1.11 3.98
C VAL A 30 4.91 -0.07 3.02
N GLU A 31 3.87 -0.89 2.92
CA GLU A 31 3.76 -1.91 1.88
C GLU A 31 2.93 -1.37 0.73
N ILE A 32 3.47 -1.52 -0.48
CA ILE A 32 2.82 -1.11 -1.71
C ILE A 32 2.24 -2.34 -2.39
N LEU A 33 0.92 -2.30 -2.56
CA LEU A 33 0.11 -3.28 -3.26
C LEU A 33 -0.14 -2.75 -4.67
N ASP A 34 0.82 -3.02 -5.55
CA ASP A 34 0.86 -2.50 -6.92
C ASP A 34 0.16 -3.47 -7.89
N PRO A 35 -0.96 -3.09 -8.52
CA PRO A 35 -1.66 -3.94 -9.49
C PRO A 35 -0.93 -4.04 -10.83
N MET A 36 0.05 -3.17 -11.11
CA MET A 36 0.76 -3.13 -12.41
C MET A 36 2.27 -2.94 -12.20
N PRO A 37 2.96 -3.91 -11.56
CA PRO A 37 4.35 -3.76 -11.14
C PRO A 37 5.34 -3.51 -12.30
N ASP A 38 5.00 -3.97 -13.51
CA ASP A 38 5.85 -3.81 -14.70
C ASP A 38 5.80 -2.40 -15.30
N LEU A 39 4.80 -1.58 -14.93
CA LEU A 39 4.63 -0.25 -15.50
C LEU A 39 5.73 0.72 -15.02
N TYR A 40 6.12 0.62 -13.74
CA TYR A 40 7.11 1.50 -13.12
C TYR A 40 8.14 0.72 -12.29
N GLY A 41 9.41 0.81 -12.71
CA GLY A 41 10.54 0.31 -11.93
C GLY A 41 10.75 1.07 -10.62
N ASP A 42 11.49 0.46 -9.69
CA ASP A 42 11.62 0.91 -8.30
C ASP A 42 12.11 2.36 -8.16
N ARG A 43 13.03 2.82 -9.02
CA ARG A 43 13.50 4.22 -8.97
C ARG A 43 12.37 5.23 -9.16
N ARG A 44 11.38 4.92 -10.03
CA ARG A 44 10.24 5.81 -10.26
C ARG A 44 9.24 5.72 -9.12
N VAL A 45 9.01 4.51 -8.60
CA VAL A 45 8.16 4.29 -7.41
C VAL A 45 8.72 4.99 -6.17
N GLU A 46 10.04 4.96 -5.96
CA GLU A 46 10.71 5.73 -4.93
C GLU A 46 10.37 7.22 -5.07
N GLY A 47 10.44 7.76 -6.29
CA GLY A 47 10.05 9.14 -6.58
C GLY A 47 8.62 9.48 -6.16
N PHE A 48 7.66 8.57 -6.39
CA PHE A 48 6.27 8.78 -5.98
C PHE A 48 6.08 8.72 -4.46
N ILE A 49 6.68 7.74 -3.79
CA ILE A 49 6.42 7.48 -2.37
C ILE A 49 7.30 8.31 -1.42
N LYS A 50 8.43 8.85 -1.92
CA LYS A 50 9.44 9.58 -1.12
C LYS A 50 8.85 10.67 -0.24
N SER A 51 7.94 11.47 -0.78
CA SER A 51 7.33 12.57 0.00
C SER A 51 6.51 12.02 1.18
N LEU A 52 5.72 10.97 0.93
CA LEU A 52 4.90 10.33 1.95
C LEU A 52 5.77 9.75 3.07
N VAL A 53 6.75 8.91 2.74
CA VAL A 53 7.57 8.24 3.77
C VAL A 53 8.42 9.19 4.60
N ASN A 54 8.87 10.31 4.01
CA ASN A 54 9.63 11.33 4.73
C ASN A 54 8.76 12.19 5.66
N THR A 55 7.46 12.30 5.38
CA THR A 55 6.55 13.19 6.12
C THR A 55 5.68 12.44 7.14
N LEU A 56 5.47 11.13 6.98
CA LEU A 56 4.62 10.31 7.87
C LEU A 56 5.07 10.31 9.34
N SER A 57 6.36 10.41 9.62
CA SER A 57 6.86 10.37 11.00
C SER A 57 6.34 11.51 11.88
N TYR A 58 6.04 12.67 11.29
CA TYR A 58 5.53 13.84 12.00
C TYR A 58 4.09 13.66 12.53
N PRO A 59 3.07 13.35 11.70
CA PRO A 59 1.72 13.11 12.19
C PRO A 59 1.65 11.87 13.08
N VAL A 60 2.43 10.82 12.79
CA VAL A 60 2.47 9.61 13.64
C VAL A 60 2.98 9.95 15.03
N LYS A 61 4.08 10.69 15.16
CA LYS A 61 4.57 11.17 16.46
C LYS A 61 3.52 11.98 17.23
N LYS A 62 2.74 12.80 16.54
CA LYS A 62 1.73 13.67 17.14
C LYS A 62 0.48 12.90 17.59
N ILE A 63 0.09 11.85 16.86
CA ILE A 63 -1.21 11.19 17.02
C ILE A 63 -1.08 9.84 17.75
N ALA A 64 -0.05 9.04 17.44
CA ALA A 64 0.08 7.66 17.88
C ALA A 64 0.84 7.47 19.21
N MET A 65 1.31 8.56 19.84
CA MET A 65 2.16 8.55 21.04
C MET A 65 3.42 7.66 20.88
N CYS A 66 4.56 8.27 20.53
CA CYS A 66 5.83 7.55 20.25
C CYS A 66 6.26 6.50 21.29
N GLU A 67 5.83 6.63 22.55
CA GLU A 67 6.17 5.68 23.63
C GLU A 67 5.57 4.27 23.41
N LEU A 68 4.52 4.18 22.59
CA LEU A 68 3.83 2.93 22.27
C LEU A 68 4.26 2.32 20.93
N THR A 69 5.15 2.98 20.19
CA THR A 69 5.60 2.54 18.86
C THR A 69 7.04 2.04 18.89
N GLN A 70 7.33 0.94 18.21
CA GLN A 70 8.70 0.46 17.96
C GLN A 70 9.50 1.43 17.07
N PHE A 71 8.80 2.26 16.30
CA PHE A 71 9.37 3.31 15.49
C PHE A 71 9.94 4.46 16.35
N ILE A 72 11.27 4.66 16.25
CA ILE A 72 12.00 5.61 17.10
C ILE A 72 12.19 6.95 16.37
N GLY A 73 11.53 7.98 16.89
CA GLY A 73 11.83 9.39 16.59
C GLY A 73 11.14 9.94 15.34
N LEU A 74 11.88 10.67 14.51
CA LEU A 74 11.39 11.33 13.28
C LEU A 74 12.03 10.74 12.01
N LYS A 75 12.53 9.50 12.08
CA LYS A 75 13.14 8.84 10.93
C LYS A 75 12.12 8.70 9.78
N PRO A 76 12.55 8.75 8.51
CA PRO A 76 11.65 8.39 7.42
C PRO A 76 11.13 6.97 7.58
N PHE A 77 9.89 6.74 7.17
CA PHE A 77 9.37 5.38 7.01
C PHE A 77 10.17 4.67 5.90
N VAL A 78 10.26 3.35 6.00
CA VAL A 78 10.77 2.53 4.90
C VAL A 78 9.60 2.04 4.05
N TRP A 79 9.87 1.60 2.82
CA TRP A 79 8.83 1.06 1.95
C TRP A 79 9.28 -0.23 1.28
N ARG A 80 8.33 -1.09 0.95
CA ARG A 80 8.54 -2.26 0.09
C ARG A 80 7.36 -2.47 -0.84
N ARG A 81 7.61 -2.96 -2.04
CA ARG A 81 6.56 -3.46 -2.93
C ARG A 81 6.32 -4.93 -2.65
N ILE A 82 5.07 -5.34 -2.49
CA ILE A 82 4.75 -6.76 -2.28
C ILE A 82 4.96 -7.51 -3.61
N PRO A 83 5.81 -8.55 -3.65
CA PRO A 83 6.06 -9.30 -4.87
C PRO A 83 4.93 -10.32 -5.13
N HIS A 84 4.90 -10.86 -6.34
CA HIS A 84 4.01 -11.98 -6.73
C HIS A 84 2.51 -11.71 -6.60
N LEU A 85 2.11 -10.43 -6.64
CA LEU A 85 0.71 -10.07 -6.78
C LEU A 85 0.19 -10.38 -8.18
N TYR A 86 -1.13 -10.51 -8.31
CA TYR A 86 -1.78 -10.57 -9.62
C TYR A 86 -1.38 -9.37 -10.47
N ASN A 87 -0.83 -9.62 -11.65
CA ASN A 87 -0.45 -8.57 -12.59
C ASN A 87 -1.64 -8.21 -13.47
N ASN A 88 -2.19 -7.02 -13.27
CA ASN A 88 -3.31 -6.55 -14.04
C ASN A 88 -2.86 -6.07 -15.43
N SER A 89 -3.34 -6.76 -16.47
CA SER A 89 -3.05 -6.40 -17.86
C SER A 89 -3.95 -5.29 -18.41
N ARG A 90 -4.98 -4.84 -17.69
CA ARG A 90 -5.95 -3.80 -18.13
C ARG A 90 -5.76 -2.51 -17.33
N LEU A 91 -5.27 -1.45 -17.98
CA LEU A 91 -4.98 -0.17 -17.33
C LEU A 91 -6.16 0.39 -16.53
N ASP A 92 -7.39 0.23 -17.02
CA ASP A 92 -8.59 0.83 -16.42
C ASP A 92 -9.05 0.15 -15.11
N ASP A 93 -8.61 -1.08 -14.84
CA ASP A 93 -9.05 -1.84 -13.67
C ASP A 93 -8.16 -1.61 -12.43
N CYS A 94 -7.10 -0.79 -12.54
CA CYS A 94 -6.10 -0.64 -11.47
C CYS A 94 -6.68 -0.17 -10.14
N GLY A 95 -7.72 0.67 -10.14
CA GLY A 95 -8.40 1.11 -8.92
C GLY A 95 -9.12 -0.02 -8.20
N LEU A 96 -9.88 -0.84 -8.94
CA LEU A 96 -10.61 -1.98 -8.39
C LEU A 96 -9.66 -3.05 -7.87
N VAL A 97 -8.62 -3.39 -8.65
CA VAL A 97 -7.61 -4.37 -8.23
C VAL A 97 -6.86 -3.88 -6.99
N SER A 98 -6.50 -2.60 -6.92
CA SER A 98 -5.87 -2.01 -5.72
C SER A 98 -6.77 -2.13 -4.50
N MET A 99 -8.07 -1.86 -4.63
CA MET A 99 -9.01 -1.99 -3.51
C MET A 99 -9.14 -3.43 -3.05
N LYS A 100 -9.19 -4.39 -4.00
CA LYS A 100 -9.26 -5.81 -3.68
C LYS A 100 -7.98 -6.31 -3.00
N PHE A 101 -6.82 -5.78 -3.38
CA PHE A 101 -5.57 -6.06 -2.66
C PHE A 101 -5.61 -5.57 -1.22
N LEU A 102 -6.11 -4.35 -0.96
CA LEU A 102 -6.26 -3.84 0.40
C LEU A 102 -7.19 -4.74 1.23
N GLU A 103 -8.33 -5.15 0.67
CA GLU A 103 -9.27 -6.06 1.32
C GLU A 103 -8.63 -7.40 1.70
N MET A 104 -7.86 -8.03 0.80
CA MET A 104 -7.22 -9.31 1.14
C MET A 104 -6.09 -9.12 2.16
N HIS A 105 -5.33 -8.03 2.04
CA HIS A 105 -4.25 -7.73 2.99
C HIS A 105 -4.78 -7.54 4.41
N THR A 106 -5.97 -6.94 4.59
CA THR A 106 -6.56 -6.78 5.93
C THR A 106 -6.98 -8.10 6.57
N HIS A 107 -7.30 -9.11 5.76
CA HIS A 107 -7.67 -10.46 6.23
C HIS A 107 -6.46 -11.39 6.40
N GLY A 108 -5.24 -10.94 6.07
CA GLY A 108 -4.05 -11.79 6.07
C GLY A 108 -4.06 -12.84 4.96
N ASP A 109 -4.91 -12.66 3.95
CA ASP A 109 -5.04 -13.60 2.85
C ASP A 109 -3.85 -13.48 1.89
N PRO A 110 -3.34 -14.61 1.35
CA PRO A 110 -2.31 -14.57 0.32
C PRO A 110 -2.89 -13.96 -0.97
N VAL A 111 -2.57 -12.69 -1.19
CA VAL A 111 -3.01 -11.81 -2.29
C VAL A 111 -2.83 -12.44 -3.70
N SER A 112 -1.98 -13.47 -3.83
CA SER A 112 -1.63 -14.14 -5.09
C SER A 112 -2.59 -15.28 -5.50
N ILE A 113 -3.29 -15.94 -4.56
CA ILE A 113 -3.96 -17.22 -4.86
C ILE A 113 -5.43 -17.03 -5.29
N THR A 114 -6.10 -15.98 -4.80
CA THR A 114 -7.56 -15.85 -4.90
C THR A 114 -8.02 -14.96 -6.06
N LEU A 115 -7.16 -14.06 -6.56
CA LEU A 115 -7.51 -13.15 -7.64
C LEU A 115 -7.22 -13.76 -9.01
N THR A 116 -8.29 -13.94 -9.78
CA THR A 116 -8.22 -14.30 -11.21
C THR A 116 -8.88 -13.22 -12.05
N TYR A 117 -8.60 -13.23 -13.35
CA TYR A 117 -9.26 -12.37 -14.33
C TYR A 117 -10.81 -12.41 -14.24
N ARG A 118 -11.39 -13.58 -13.97
CA ARG A 118 -12.84 -13.73 -13.79
C ARG A 118 -13.33 -12.98 -12.55
N THR A 119 -12.61 -13.12 -11.44
CA THR A 119 -12.91 -12.42 -10.18
C THR A 119 -12.92 -10.91 -10.39
N VAL A 120 -11.95 -10.35 -11.10
CA VAL A 120 -11.89 -8.91 -11.39
C VAL A 120 -13.07 -8.46 -12.26
N THR A 121 -13.43 -9.24 -13.27
CA THR A 121 -14.56 -8.92 -14.16
C THR A 121 -15.91 -8.98 -13.43
N ASP A 122 -16.07 -9.89 -12.48
CA ASP A 122 -17.31 -10.02 -11.68
C ASP A 122 -17.44 -8.91 -10.63
N LEU A 123 -16.35 -8.25 -10.22
CA LEU A 123 -16.40 -7.05 -9.35
C LEU A 123 -16.93 -5.80 -10.07
N CYS A 124 -16.93 -5.79 -11.41
CA CYS A 124 -17.40 -4.68 -12.23
C CYS A 124 -18.91 -4.73 -12.54
N LYS A 125 -19.65 -5.73 -12.02
CA LYS A 125 -21.09 -5.93 -12.25
C LYS A 125 -21.90 -5.55 -11.01
#